data_AF-A0A177NKR8-F1
#
_entry.id   AF-A0A177NKR8-F1
#
_cell.length_a   1.000
_cell.length_b   1.000
_cell.length_c   1.000
_cell.angle_alpha   90.00
_cell.angle_beta   90.00
_cell.angle_gamma   90.00
#
_symmetry.space_group_name_H-M   'P 1'
#
loop_
_entity.id
_entity.type
_entity.pdbx_description
1 polymer ?
#
loop_
_entity_poly.entity_id
_entity_poly.type
_entity_poly.pdbx_seq_one_letter_code
_entity_poly.pdbx_strand_id
1 'polypeptide(L)'
;MNPSKKQYSAEFKEQALAKVYSRGKRTIQTIADESNLSIHTLKNWMKSTATTDTPNANPAKRPQDWRPEERLLALQESHSLSGDALNAWCRQRGLFAHQLAQWQSDFCSAAQPRSSSDDRQTLRTLKAENQRLERELNRKDKALAEAAALLILQKKVRALLGGEVE
;
A
#
# COMPACT_ATOMS: atom_id res chain seq x y z
N MET A 1 16.04 -18.13 0.52
CA MET A 1 16.53 -17.61 1.82
C MET A 1 16.64 -16.10 1.73
N ASN A 2 15.80 -15.35 2.44
CA ASN A 2 15.89 -13.88 2.47
C ASN A 2 17.07 -13.45 3.36
N PRO A 3 18.00 -12.58 2.91
CA PRO A 3 19.09 -12.12 3.76
C PRO A 3 18.53 -11.28 4.90
N SER A 4 18.81 -11.70 6.14
CA SER A 4 18.44 -10.99 7.36
C SER A 4 18.93 -9.54 7.29
N LYS A 5 18.00 -8.57 7.36
CA LYS A 5 18.34 -7.15 7.40
C LYS A 5 19.09 -6.88 8.70
N LYS A 6 20.40 -6.62 8.61
CA LYS A 6 21.18 -6.12 9.75
C LYS A 6 20.56 -4.81 10.23
N GLN A 7 19.97 -4.83 11.42
CA GLN A 7 19.46 -3.63 12.08
C GLN A 7 20.64 -2.94 12.77
N TYR A 8 20.85 -1.66 12.44
CA TYR A 8 21.86 -0.82 13.08
C TYR A 8 21.13 0.14 14.02
N SER A 9 21.68 0.39 15.22
CA SER A 9 21.13 1.37 16.15
C SER A 9 21.19 2.78 15.55
N ALA A 10 20.27 3.65 15.97
CA ALA A 10 20.21 5.03 15.49
C ALA A 10 21.49 5.80 15.83
N GLU A 11 22.00 5.63 17.05
CA GLU A 11 23.24 6.25 17.54
C GLU A 11 24.45 5.85 16.69
N PHE A 12 24.56 4.57 16.32
CA PHE A 12 25.64 4.08 15.47
C PHE A 12 25.58 4.66 14.06
N LYS A 13 24.37 4.78 13.51
CA LYS A 13 24.15 5.42 12.20
C LYS A 13 24.57 6.89 12.22
N GLU A 14 24.24 7.62 13.28
CA GLU A 14 24.61 9.03 13.44
C GLU A 14 26.13 9.20 13.59
N GLN A 15 26.77 8.40 14.43
CA GLN A 15 28.23 8.42 14.60
C GLN A 15 28.97 8.12 13.30
N ALA A 16 28.51 7.11 12.54
CA ALA A 16 29.07 6.77 11.24
C ALA A 16 28.93 7.94 10.24
N LEU A 17 27.77 8.58 10.20
CA LEU A 17 27.53 9.74 9.34
C LEU A 17 28.38 10.96 9.75
N ALA A 18 28.49 11.27 11.04
CA ALA A 18 29.33 12.34 11.55
C ALA A 18 30.81 12.14 11.15
N LYS A 19 31.28 10.89 11.17
CA LYS A 19 32.63 10.53 10.71
C LYS A 19 32.79 10.70 9.19
N VAL A 20 31.75 10.44 8.41
CA VAL A 20 31.74 10.68 6.96
C VAL A 20 31.72 12.15 6.60
N TYR A 21 31.01 12.99 7.35
CA TYR A 21 30.99 14.44 7.14
C TYR A 21 32.31 15.11 7.56
N SER A 22 32.98 14.58 8.59
CA SER A 22 34.31 15.03 9.06
C SER A 22 35.49 14.35 8.35
N ARG A 23 35.27 13.70 7.20
CA ARG A 23 36.28 12.85 6.53
C ARG A 23 37.47 13.61 5.94
N GLY A 24 37.33 14.91 5.67
CA GLY A 24 38.37 15.71 5.01
C GLY A 24 38.78 15.10 3.66
N LYS A 25 40.06 14.74 3.50
CA LYS A 25 40.63 14.13 2.29
C LYS A 25 40.40 12.60 2.16
N ARG A 26 39.83 11.95 3.19
CA ARG A 26 39.61 10.50 3.17
C ARG A 26 38.45 10.12 2.26
N THR A 27 38.54 8.93 1.65
CA THR A 27 37.46 8.41 0.82
C THR A 27 36.35 7.80 1.67
N ILE A 28 35.13 7.77 1.12
CA ILE A 28 33.98 7.14 1.78
C ILE A 28 34.20 5.62 1.95
N GLN A 29 34.97 5.00 1.05
CA GLN A 29 35.34 3.58 1.14
C GLN A 29 36.17 3.30 2.39
N THR A 30 37.20 4.11 2.65
CA THR A 30 38.05 3.96 3.83
C THR A 30 37.26 4.02 5.15
N ILE A 31 36.27 4.92 5.23
CA ILE A 31 35.43 5.05 6.43
C ILE A 31 34.47 3.86 6.56
N ALA A 32 33.95 3.35 5.44
CA ALA A 32 33.12 2.16 5.43
C ALA A 32 33.90 0.94 5.96
N ASP A 33 35.13 0.78 5.49
CA ASP A 33 36.02 -0.32 5.92
C ASP A 33 36.37 -0.18 7.42
N GLU A 34 36.71 1.03 7.90
CA GLU A 34 36.97 1.30 9.32
C GLU A 34 35.75 1.03 10.23
N SER A 35 34.55 1.32 9.74
CA SER A 35 33.30 1.10 10.48
C SER A 35 32.70 -0.29 10.26
N ASN A 36 33.41 -1.18 9.54
CA ASN A 36 32.95 -2.52 9.15
C ASN A 36 31.55 -2.51 8.49
N LEU A 37 31.31 -1.49 7.66
CA LEU A 37 30.09 -1.26 6.92
C LEU A 37 30.33 -1.46 5.44
N SER A 38 29.30 -1.93 4.73
CA SER A 38 29.32 -1.83 3.27
C SER A 38 29.24 -0.36 2.85
N ILE A 39 30.07 0.04 1.89
CA ILE A 39 30.00 1.37 1.27
C ILE A 39 28.58 1.72 0.78
N HIS A 40 27.82 0.72 0.34
CA HIS A 40 26.44 0.88 -0.11
C HIS A 40 25.51 1.29 1.04
N THR A 41 25.65 0.67 2.22
CA THR A 41 24.89 1.02 3.42
C THR A 41 25.15 2.46 3.84
N LEU A 42 26.42 2.87 3.83
CA LEU A 42 26.83 4.22 4.24
C LEU A 42 26.36 5.29 3.25
N LYS A 43 26.44 5.02 1.93
CA LYS A 43 25.89 5.90 0.88
C LYS A 43 24.37 6.01 0.97
N ASN A 44 23.66 4.92 1.27
CA ASN A 44 22.20 4.94 1.44
C ASN A 44 21.81 5.83 2.64
N TRP A 45 22.52 5.74 3.77
CA TRP A 45 22.27 6.60 4.92
C TRP A 45 22.54 8.09 4.64
N MET A 46 23.58 8.40 3.87
CA MET A 46 23.85 9.77 3.41
C MET A 46 22.70 10.31 2.52
N LYS A 47 22.18 9.50 1.60
CA LYS A 47 21.03 9.88 0.76
C LYS A 47 19.76 10.08 1.59
N SER A 48 19.50 9.20 2.55
CA SER A 48 18.32 9.30 3.42
C SER A 48 18.32 10.52 4.34
N THR A 49 19.50 11.01 4.75
CA THR A 49 19.59 12.24 5.57
C THR A 49 19.47 13.51 4.73
N ALA A 50 20.04 13.51 3.51
CA ALA A 50 19.82 14.60 2.57
C ALA A 50 18.32 14.80 2.20
N THR A 51 17.53 13.72 2.20
CA THR A 51 16.08 13.79 1.97
C THR A 51 15.26 14.27 3.16
N THR A 52 15.79 14.25 4.39
CA THR A 52 15.08 14.71 5.59
C THR A 52 15.33 16.19 5.91
N ASP A 53 16.53 16.72 5.62
CA ASP A 53 16.91 18.11 5.99
C ASP A 53 16.68 19.14 4.87
N THR A 54 16.18 18.71 3.72
CA THR A 54 15.58 19.62 2.74
C THR A 54 14.07 19.35 2.73
N PRO A 55 13.19 20.37 2.73
CA PRO A 55 11.83 20.21 2.20
C PRO A 55 12.00 19.96 0.70
N ASN A 56 12.44 18.74 0.40
CA ASN A 56 12.89 18.32 -0.90
C ASN A 56 11.68 18.45 -1.80
N ALA A 57 11.85 19.19 -2.89
CA ALA A 57 10.91 19.27 -4.00
C ALA A 57 10.26 17.89 -4.15
N ASN A 58 8.96 17.82 -3.80
CA ASN A 58 8.22 16.56 -3.75
C ASN A 58 8.53 15.80 -5.04
N PRO A 59 9.10 14.58 -5.00
CA PRO A 59 9.19 13.78 -6.22
C PRO A 59 7.77 13.70 -6.76
N ALA A 60 7.56 14.21 -7.98
CA ALA A 60 6.25 14.41 -8.60
C ALA A 60 5.28 13.30 -8.19
N LYS A 61 4.48 13.55 -7.15
CA LYS A 61 3.57 12.54 -6.59
C LYS A 61 2.55 12.28 -7.68
N ARG A 62 2.33 11.02 -8.03
CA ARG A 62 1.29 10.71 -9.02
C ARG A 62 -0.03 11.28 -8.51
N PRO A 63 -0.87 11.88 -9.35
CA PRO A 63 -2.15 12.47 -8.93
C PRO A 63 -3.03 11.53 -8.08
N GLN A 64 -2.90 10.21 -8.28
CA GLN A 64 -3.59 9.16 -7.52
C GLN A 64 -3.07 8.98 -6.09
N ASP A 65 -1.80 9.31 -5.82
CA ASP A 65 -1.18 9.17 -4.50
C ASP A 65 -1.53 10.33 -3.55
N TRP A 66 -2.17 11.38 -4.07
CA TRP A 66 -2.62 12.54 -3.29
C TRP A 66 -3.81 12.18 -2.41
N ARG A 67 -3.66 12.37 -1.10
CA ARG A 67 -4.73 12.22 -0.11
C ARG A 67 -5.78 13.32 -0.30
N PRO A 68 -7.05 13.09 0.05
CA PRO A 68 -8.10 14.12 -0.05
C PRO A 68 -7.73 15.43 0.66
N GLU A 69 -7.10 15.35 1.84
CA GLU A 69 -6.61 16.53 2.58
C GLU A 69 -5.53 17.30 1.80
N GLU A 70 -4.57 16.60 1.20
CA GLU A 70 -3.53 17.20 0.37
C GLU A 70 -4.13 17.83 -0.90
N ARG A 71 -5.16 17.22 -1.49
CA ARG A 71 -5.88 17.78 -2.65
C ARG A 71 -6.62 19.06 -2.26
N LEU A 72 -7.23 19.11 -1.09
CA LEU A 72 -7.90 20.31 -0.59
C LEU A 72 -6.91 21.45 -0.37
N LEU A 73 -5.77 21.19 0.29
CA LEU A 73 -4.71 22.18 0.48
C LEU A 73 -4.15 22.67 -0.86
N ALA A 74 -3.92 21.76 -1.81
CA ALA A 74 -3.51 22.10 -3.16
C ALA A 74 -4.50 23.05 -3.86
N LEU A 75 -5.81 22.81 -3.72
CA LEU A 75 -6.84 23.69 -4.26
C LEU A 75 -6.85 25.05 -3.58
N GLN A 76 -6.67 25.11 -2.27
CA GLN A 76 -6.62 26.39 -1.53
C GLN A 76 -5.40 27.23 -1.92
N GLU A 77 -4.21 26.61 -2.00
CA GLU A 77 -2.98 27.30 -2.36
C GLU A 77 -2.97 27.75 -3.83
N SER A 78 -3.58 26.97 -4.73
CA SER A 78 -3.66 27.31 -6.15
C SER A 78 -4.78 28.30 -6.47
N HIS A 79 -5.72 28.55 -5.55
CA HIS A 79 -6.88 29.43 -5.77
C HIS A 79 -6.47 30.89 -6.09
N SER A 80 -5.36 31.38 -5.55
CA SER A 80 -4.86 32.73 -5.82
C SER A 80 -4.02 32.83 -7.10
N LEU A 81 -3.65 31.70 -7.70
CA LEU A 81 -2.76 31.62 -8.86
C LEU A 81 -3.59 31.49 -10.15
N SER A 82 -3.20 32.21 -11.19
CA SER A 82 -3.83 32.13 -12.51
C SER A 82 -2.80 32.08 -13.64
N GLY A 83 -3.21 31.54 -14.80
CA GLY A 83 -2.40 31.48 -16.02
C GLY A 83 -1.07 30.75 -15.83
N ASP A 84 0.04 31.42 -16.17
CA ASP A 84 1.38 30.84 -16.15
C ASP A 84 1.87 30.52 -14.74
N ALA A 85 1.47 31.31 -13.74
CA ALA A 85 1.83 31.07 -12.34
C ALA A 85 1.21 29.76 -11.82
N LEU A 86 -0.04 29.49 -12.20
CA LEU A 86 -0.71 28.23 -11.87
C LEU A 86 -0.01 27.04 -12.53
N ASN A 87 0.34 27.17 -13.82
CA ASN A 87 1.05 26.11 -14.54
C ASN A 87 2.44 25.83 -13.96
N ALA A 88 3.18 26.87 -13.56
CA ALA A 88 4.48 26.71 -12.92
C ALA A 88 4.36 25.98 -11.57
N TRP A 89 3.38 26.37 -10.76
CA TRP A 89 3.08 25.71 -9.47
C TRP A 89 2.68 24.24 -9.66
N CYS A 90 1.85 23.95 -10.67
CA CYS A 90 1.44 22.59 -11.02
C CYS A 90 2.66 21.72 -11.39
N ARG A 91 3.57 22.24 -12.23
CA ARG A 91 4.79 21.53 -12.65
C ARG A 91 5.71 21.21 -11.48
N GLN A 92 5.87 22.12 -10.52
CA GLN A 92 6.67 21.89 -9.31
C GLN A 92 6.15 20.73 -8.46
N ARG A 93 4.83 20.47 -8.53
CA ARG A 93 4.15 19.43 -7.73
C ARG A 93 3.82 18.17 -8.51
N GLY A 94 4.17 18.10 -9.80
CA GLY A 94 3.84 16.97 -10.67
C GLY A 94 2.36 16.89 -11.07
N LEU A 95 1.67 18.03 -11.04
CA LEU A 95 0.25 18.15 -11.35
C LEU A 95 0.01 18.91 -12.66
N PHE A 96 -1.23 18.87 -13.13
CA PHE A 96 -1.73 19.69 -14.24
C PHE A 96 -2.99 20.47 -13.83
N ALA A 97 -3.23 21.63 -14.45
CA ALA A 97 -4.38 22.47 -14.16
C ALA A 97 -5.73 21.74 -14.31
N HIS A 98 -5.85 20.82 -15.28
CA HIS A 98 -7.06 20.02 -15.46
C HIS A 98 -7.36 19.10 -14.26
N GLN A 99 -6.32 18.65 -13.54
CA GLN A 99 -6.47 17.79 -12.37
C GLN A 99 -6.99 18.58 -11.17
N LEU A 100 -6.54 19.82 -11.00
CA LEU A 100 -7.10 20.72 -9.99
C LEU A 100 -8.57 21.02 -10.28
N ALA A 101 -8.91 21.33 -11.54
CA ALA A 101 -10.31 21.54 -11.93
C ALA A 101 -11.17 20.29 -11.70
N GLN A 102 -10.64 19.11 -12.02
CA GLN A 102 -11.31 17.84 -11.73
C GLN A 102 -11.51 17.64 -10.23
N TRP A 103 -10.49 17.86 -9.40
CA TRP A 103 -10.61 17.72 -7.95
C TRP A 103 -11.62 18.71 -7.35
N GLN A 104 -11.63 19.96 -7.82
CA GLN A 104 -12.64 20.94 -7.43
C GLN A 104 -14.05 20.44 -7.77
N SER A 105 -14.25 19.94 -9.00
CA SER A 105 -15.52 19.34 -9.42
C SER A 105 -15.87 18.11 -8.57
N ASP A 106 -14.91 17.25 -8.26
CA ASP A 106 -15.12 16.05 -7.46
C ASP A 106 -15.54 16.42 -6.03
N PHE A 107 -14.90 17.41 -5.39
CA PHE A 107 -15.30 17.91 -4.08
C PHE A 107 -16.71 18.51 -4.08
N CYS A 108 -17.04 19.34 -5.07
CA CYS A 108 -18.38 19.92 -5.20
C CYS A 108 -19.44 18.85 -5.55
N SER A 109 -19.08 17.86 -6.35
CA SER A 109 -19.97 16.79 -6.78
C SER A 109 -20.16 15.71 -5.73
N ALA A 110 -19.20 15.49 -4.81
CA ALA A 110 -19.34 14.57 -3.68
C ALA A 110 -20.39 15.05 -2.68
N ALA A 111 -20.64 16.38 -2.63
CA ALA A 111 -21.74 16.96 -1.86
C ALA A 111 -23.11 16.77 -2.54
N GLN A 112 -23.14 16.50 -3.84
CA GLN A 112 -24.33 16.01 -4.51
C GLN A 112 -24.36 14.50 -4.38
N PRO A 113 -25.43 13.88 -3.87
CA PRO A 113 -25.53 12.42 -3.84
C PRO A 113 -25.59 11.91 -5.28
N ARG A 114 -24.41 11.66 -5.89
CA ARG A 114 -24.30 10.94 -7.15
C ARG A 114 -24.91 9.56 -6.90
N SER A 115 -26.14 9.39 -7.40
CA SER A 115 -26.81 8.10 -7.54
C SER A 115 -26.71 7.14 -6.36
N SER A 116 -26.93 7.61 -5.12
CA SER A 116 -27.03 6.73 -3.95
C SER A 116 -28.11 5.65 -4.08
N SER A 117 -29.07 5.83 -5.00
CA SER A 117 -30.07 4.82 -5.34
C SER A 117 -29.47 3.61 -6.07
N ASP A 118 -28.55 3.83 -7.01
CA ASP A 118 -28.01 2.75 -7.84
C ASP A 118 -26.99 1.93 -7.03
N ASP A 119 -26.11 2.61 -6.29
CA ASP A 119 -25.19 1.95 -5.36
C ASP A 119 -25.93 1.20 -4.24
N ARG A 120 -27.05 1.74 -3.74
CA ARG A 120 -27.85 1.04 -2.72
C ARG A 120 -28.60 -0.15 -3.32
N GLN A 121 -29.01 -0.07 -4.58
CA GLN A 121 -29.66 -1.17 -5.27
C GLN A 121 -28.67 -2.29 -5.58
N THR A 122 -27.48 -1.95 -6.08
CA THR A 122 -26.39 -2.92 -6.31
C THR A 122 -25.95 -3.57 -5.00
N LEU A 123 -25.79 -2.81 -3.92
CA LEU A 123 -25.47 -3.39 -2.60
C LEU A 123 -26.56 -4.37 -2.12
N ARG A 124 -27.84 -4.07 -2.39
CA ARG A 124 -28.95 -4.98 -2.04
C ARG A 124 -28.93 -6.24 -2.89
N THR A 125 -28.70 -6.14 -4.20
CA THR A 125 -28.64 -7.31 -5.09
C THR A 125 -27.44 -8.20 -4.74
N LEU A 126 -26.26 -7.62 -4.55
CA LEU A 126 -25.06 -8.33 -4.12
C LEU A 126 -25.28 -9.04 -2.78
N LYS A 127 -25.91 -8.37 -1.80
CA LYS A 127 -26.22 -8.99 -0.50
C LYS A 127 -27.19 -10.17 -0.64
N ALA A 128 -28.22 -10.04 -1.45
CA ALA A 128 -29.18 -11.12 -1.69
C ALA A 128 -28.52 -12.32 -2.40
N GLU A 129 -27.67 -12.06 -3.38
CA GLU A 129 -26.91 -13.10 -4.07
C GLU A 129 -25.94 -13.81 -3.12
N ASN A 130 -25.23 -13.06 -2.29
CA ASN A 130 -24.31 -13.62 -1.31
C ASN A 130 -25.03 -14.57 -0.34
N GLN A 131 -26.17 -14.15 0.21
CA GLN A 131 -27.00 -15.02 1.07
C GLN A 131 -27.55 -16.25 0.33
N ARG A 132 -27.89 -16.13 -0.96
CA ARG A 132 -28.31 -17.28 -1.77
C ARG A 132 -27.17 -18.28 -1.91
N LEU A 133 -25.97 -17.79 -2.25
CA LEU A 133 -24.78 -18.61 -2.41
C LEU A 133 -24.39 -19.30 -1.09
N GLU A 134 -24.40 -18.60 0.04
CA GLU A 134 -24.14 -19.17 1.37
C GLU A 134 -25.09 -20.32 1.70
N ARG A 135 -26.39 -20.17 1.42
CA ARG A 135 -27.38 -21.24 1.65
C ARG A 135 -27.14 -22.44 0.74
N GLU A 136 -26.79 -22.21 -0.51
CA GLU A 136 -26.48 -23.28 -1.46
C GLU A 136 -25.22 -24.04 -1.03
N LEU A 137 -24.20 -23.32 -0.58
CA LEU A 137 -22.96 -23.88 -0.02
C LEU A 137 -23.28 -24.78 1.18
N ASN A 138 -24.04 -24.27 2.16
CA ASN A 138 -24.42 -25.05 3.35
C ASN A 138 -25.22 -26.32 3.01
N ARG A 139 -26.10 -26.26 2.01
CA ARG A 139 -26.86 -27.45 1.55
C ARG A 139 -25.95 -28.49 0.91
N LYS A 140 -25.00 -28.05 0.08
CA LYS A 140 -24.01 -28.93 -0.56
C LYS A 140 -23.08 -29.54 0.47
N ASP A 141 -22.60 -28.76 1.44
CA ASP A 141 -21.74 -29.25 2.51
C ASP A 141 -22.47 -30.28 3.39
N LYS A 142 -23.76 -30.06 3.70
CA LYS A 142 -24.56 -31.05 4.42
C LYS A 142 -24.72 -32.35 3.63
N ALA A 143 -25.06 -32.27 2.35
CA ALA A 143 -25.18 -33.45 1.50
C ALA A 143 -23.84 -34.20 1.37
N LEU A 144 -22.73 -33.46 1.28
CA LEU A 144 -21.38 -34.02 1.24
C LEU A 144 -21.04 -34.71 2.57
N ALA A 145 -21.38 -34.11 3.70
CA ALA A 145 -21.18 -34.71 5.02
C ALA A 145 -22.02 -35.99 5.21
N GLU A 146 -23.26 -36.00 4.75
CA GLU A 146 -24.12 -37.19 4.76
C GLU A 146 -23.54 -38.31 3.87
N ALA A 147 -23.08 -37.98 2.67
CA ALA A 147 -22.40 -38.94 1.79
C ALA A 147 -21.13 -39.51 2.44
N ALA A 148 -20.31 -38.66 3.07
CA ALA A 148 -19.13 -39.10 3.80
C ALA A 148 -19.48 -40.02 4.98
N ALA A 149 -20.54 -39.70 5.73
CA ALA A 149 -21.03 -40.55 6.82
C ALA A 149 -21.49 -41.93 6.33
N LEU A 150 -22.20 -41.99 5.20
CA LEU A 150 -22.61 -43.25 4.57
C LEU A 150 -21.41 -44.09 4.13
N LEU A 151 -20.39 -43.48 3.52
CA LEU A 151 -19.15 -44.16 3.14
C LEU A 151 -18.41 -44.73 4.35
N ILE A 152 -18.31 -43.95 5.44
CA ILE A 152 -17.69 -44.40 6.69
C ILE A 152 -18.48 -45.57 7.28
N LEU A 153 -19.81 -45.49 7.32
CA LEU A 153 -20.66 -46.56 7.83
C LEU A 153 -20.49 -47.83 6.99
N GLN A 154 -20.49 -47.72 5.66
CA GLN A 154 -20.28 -48.84 4.76
C GLN A 154 -18.93 -49.51 5.01
N LYS A 155 -17.86 -48.72 5.20
CA LYS A 155 -16.52 -49.23 5.54
C LYS A 155 -16.51 -49.99 6.88
N LYS A 156 -17.17 -49.44 7.91
CA LYS A 156 -17.27 -50.07 9.23
C LYS A 156 -18.04 -51.40 9.18
N VAL A 157 -19.15 -51.43 8.45
CA VAL A 157 -19.96 -52.65 8.26
C VAL A 157 -19.13 -53.73 7.56
N ARG A 158 -18.43 -53.39 6.46
CA ARG A 158 -17.53 -54.35 5.77
C ARG A 158 -16.46 -54.91 6.70
N ALA A 159 -15.83 -54.07 7.51
CA ALA A 159 -14.81 -54.50 8.48
C ALA A 159 -15.37 -55.47 9.54
N LEU A 160 -16.57 -55.23 10.06
CA LEU A 160 -17.22 -56.11 11.04
C LEU A 160 -17.65 -57.46 10.45
N LEU A 161 -18.06 -57.49 9.19
CA LEU A 161 -18.47 -58.70 8.46
C LEU A 161 -17.29 -59.49 7.88
N GLY A 162 -16.05 -59.16 8.26
CA GLY A 162 -14.84 -59.86 7.80
C GLY A 162 -14.46 -59.56 6.35
N GLY A 163 -15.08 -58.56 5.72
CA GLY A 163 -14.76 -58.10 4.38
C GLY A 163 -13.59 -57.14 4.39
N GLU A 164 -12.39 -57.64 4.66
CA GLU A 164 -11.19 -57.07 4.05
C GLU A 164 -11.25 -57.40 2.57
N VAL A 165 -11.61 -56.40 1.76
CA VAL A 165 -11.26 -56.40 0.35
C VAL A 165 -10.45 -55.13 0.16
N GLU A 166 -9.17 -55.33 -0.14
CA GLU A 166 -8.21 -54.33 -0.61
C GLU A 166 -8.80 -53.41 -1.70
#